data_AF-A0A950WXT5-F1
#
_entry.id   AF-A0A950WXT5-F1
#
_cell.length_a   1.000
_cell.length_b   1.000
_cell.length_c   1.000
_cell.angle_alpha   90.00
_cell.angle_beta   90.00
_cell.angle_gamma   90.00
#
_symmetry.space_group_name_H-M   'P 1'
#
loop_
_entity.id
_entity.type
_entity.pdbx_description
1 polymer ?
#
loop_
_entity_poly.entity_id
_entity_poly.type
_entity_poly.pdbx_seq_one_letter_code
_entity_poly.pdbx_strand_id
1 'polypeptide(L)'
;MTTAVVLTNLILGAVYTSYGIMTIFDLKRGWKHFGFSHFGMAWIAMAFTCGPHHLEHAFHLASASRGGLFHVVSTIGMVCRPISAVSPAHFALTFGRGNGPGSGGPLDLAVVLVGFPAGVIWFLLRVEALRGGRGDRFVSGTPKWVAALPVLSAVYLVAATIAAIGILVRSGAAFGPRYTPNILLLVVYCLIGYYLLRTQLANREPMGGWSVSGLALTIVFPTCGVMHAVFVVFAASGRYDVGTLGLVIDWLAVPAAIYFVWVVRSLYHGTVDDWNQATTGATTDVSAAPALVA
;
A
#
# COMPACT_ATOMS: atom_id res chain seq x y z
N MET A 1 8.25 7.68 19.50
CA MET A 1 7.82 7.82 18.09
C MET A 1 8.39 6.73 17.20
N THR A 2 9.72 6.53 17.17
CA THR A 2 10.37 5.46 16.39
C THR A 2 9.78 4.08 16.63
N THR A 3 9.52 3.68 17.88
CA THR A 3 8.88 2.40 18.20
C THR A 3 7.52 2.21 17.53
N ALA A 4 6.69 3.26 17.48
CA ALA A 4 5.39 3.19 16.83
C ALA A 4 5.55 2.96 15.33
N VAL A 5 6.43 3.72 14.66
CA VAL A 5 6.70 3.55 13.22
C VAL A 5 7.27 2.16 12.92
N VAL A 6 8.18 1.65 13.75
CA VAL A 6 8.73 0.28 13.64
C VAL A 6 7.62 -0.76 13.75
N LEU A 7 6.80 -0.70 14.81
CA LEU A 7 5.73 -1.65 15.03
C LEU A 7 4.68 -1.60 13.93
N THR A 8 4.31 -0.39 13.49
CA THR A 8 3.36 -0.20 12.40
C THR A 8 3.88 -0.81 11.10
N ASN A 9 5.15 -0.56 10.71
CA ASN A 9 5.74 -1.18 9.52
C ASN A 9 5.85 -2.70 9.65
N LEU A 10 6.20 -3.22 10.84
CA LEU A 10 6.26 -4.65 11.08
C LEU A 10 4.88 -5.31 10.90
N ILE A 11 3.84 -4.70 11.47
CA ILE A 11 2.46 -5.18 11.34
C ILE A 11 1.98 -5.10 9.90
N LEU A 12 2.20 -3.97 9.22
CA LEU A 12 1.84 -3.82 7.81
C LEU A 12 2.54 -4.87 6.95
N GLY A 13 3.85 -5.05 7.13
CA GLY A 13 4.63 -6.04 6.40
C GLY A 13 4.08 -7.46 6.59
N ALA A 14 3.82 -7.87 7.83
CA ALA A 14 3.23 -9.16 8.14
C ALA A 14 1.82 -9.32 7.52
N VAL A 15 0.98 -8.29 7.62
CA VAL A 15 -0.37 -8.28 7.06
C VAL A 15 -0.34 -8.40 5.53
N TYR A 16 0.46 -7.57 4.83
CA TYR A 16 0.62 -7.64 3.37
C TYR A 16 1.14 -9.01 2.91
N THR A 17 2.17 -9.55 3.55
CA THR A 17 2.66 -10.89 3.21
C THR A 17 1.59 -11.96 3.44
N SER A 18 0.83 -11.88 4.55
CA SER A 18 -0.27 -12.80 4.82
C SER A 18 -1.36 -12.72 3.74
N TYR A 19 -1.67 -11.53 3.20
CA TYR A 19 -2.61 -11.39 2.08
C TYR A 19 -2.15 -12.11 0.83
N GLY A 20 -0.86 -12.01 0.49
CA GLY A 20 -0.30 -12.73 -0.67
C GLY A 20 -0.51 -14.23 -0.51
N ILE A 21 -0.19 -14.77 0.66
CA ILE A 21 -0.36 -16.20 0.98
C ILE A 21 -1.84 -16.61 0.96
N MET A 22 -2.71 -15.82 1.59
CA MET A 22 -4.15 -16.06 1.60
C MET A 22 -4.74 -16.08 0.18
N THR A 23 -4.34 -15.13 -0.66
CA THR A 23 -4.78 -15.05 -2.06
C THR A 23 -4.27 -16.23 -2.87
N ILE A 24 -3.05 -16.72 -2.63
CA ILE A 24 -2.54 -17.95 -3.25
C ILE A 24 -3.45 -19.14 -2.91
N PHE A 25 -3.85 -19.29 -1.64
CA PHE A 25 -4.75 -20.38 -1.25
C PHE A 25 -6.13 -20.26 -1.90
N ASP A 26 -6.66 -19.04 -1.97
CA ASP A 26 -7.94 -18.77 -2.63
C ASP A 26 -7.87 -19.10 -4.12
N LEU A 27 -6.82 -18.62 -4.82
CA LEU A 27 -6.53 -18.95 -6.21
C LEU A 27 -6.45 -20.46 -6.44
N LYS A 28 -5.71 -21.16 -5.59
CA LYS A 28 -5.55 -22.62 -5.71
C LYS A 28 -6.86 -23.37 -5.52
N ARG A 29 -7.72 -22.94 -4.59
CA ARG A 29 -9.02 -23.59 -4.31
C ARG A 29 -10.03 -23.33 -5.43
N GLY A 30 -10.11 -22.09 -5.89
CA GLY A 30 -11.08 -21.68 -6.91
C GLY A 30 -10.67 -22.02 -8.35
N TRP A 31 -9.40 -22.29 -8.63
CA TRP A 31 -8.88 -22.49 -10.00
C TRP A 31 -9.69 -23.49 -10.84
N LYS A 32 -10.05 -24.64 -10.24
CA LYS A 32 -10.79 -25.69 -10.96
C LYS A 32 -12.21 -25.28 -11.34
N HIS A 33 -12.82 -24.35 -10.59
CA HIS A 33 -14.21 -23.95 -10.75
C HIS A 33 -14.35 -22.62 -11.51
N PHE A 34 -13.46 -21.67 -11.25
CA PHE A 34 -13.55 -20.31 -11.75
C PHE A 34 -12.44 -19.94 -12.75
N GLY A 35 -11.47 -20.84 -12.98
CA GLY A 35 -10.34 -20.59 -13.88
C GLY A 35 -9.29 -19.66 -13.30
N PHE A 36 -8.60 -18.91 -14.15
CA PHE A 36 -7.55 -17.96 -13.75
C PHE A 36 -8.16 -16.63 -13.30
N SER A 37 -7.71 -16.08 -12.17
CA SER A 37 -8.08 -14.72 -11.74
C SER A 37 -6.92 -13.75 -11.95
N HIS A 38 -7.11 -12.82 -12.89
CA HIS A 38 -6.15 -11.75 -13.14
C HIS A 38 -6.02 -10.81 -11.93
N PHE A 39 -7.14 -10.50 -11.27
CA PHE A 39 -7.20 -9.68 -10.07
C PHE A 39 -6.44 -10.34 -8.91
N GLY A 40 -6.68 -11.62 -8.65
CA GLY A 40 -5.96 -12.32 -7.58
C GLY A 40 -4.47 -12.40 -7.85
N MET A 41 -4.04 -12.62 -9.10
CA MET A 41 -2.62 -12.60 -9.45
C MET A 41 -1.98 -11.21 -9.34
N ALA A 42 -2.67 -10.16 -9.76
CA ALA A 42 -2.20 -8.80 -9.58
C ALA A 42 -2.07 -8.46 -8.10
N TRP A 43 -3.04 -8.91 -7.30
CA TRP A 43 -3.01 -8.76 -5.84
C TRP A 43 -1.81 -9.46 -5.21
N ILE A 44 -1.53 -10.70 -5.61
CA ILE A 44 -0.36 -11.47 -5.15
C ILE A 44 0.93 -10.69 -5.46
N ALA A 45 1.12 -10.25 -6.70
CA ALA A 45 2.32 -9.51 -7.10
C ALA A 45 2.54 -8.25 -6.26
N MET A 46 1.45 -7.53 -5.95
CA MET A 46 1.49 -6.38 -5.05
C MET A 46 1.80 -6.73 -3.61
N ALA A 47 1.14 -7.76 -3.07
CA ALA A 47 1.34 -8.19 -1.69
C ALA A 47 2.80 -8.60 -1.42
N PHE A 48 3.44 -9.28 -2.38
CA PHE A 48 4.83 -9.70 -2.30
C PHE A 48 5.86 -8.60 -2.57
N THR A 49 5.43 -7.42 -3.01
CA THR A 49 6.32 -6.24 -3.12
C THR A 49 6.12 -5.30 -1.93
N CYS A 50 4.87 -5.03 -1.55
CA CYS A 50 4.54 -4.16 -0.40
C CYS A 50 4.92 -4.78 0.95
N GLY A 51 4.66 -6.07 1.15
CA GLY A 51 4.92 -6.75 2.43
C GLY A 51 6.39 -6.75 2.81
N PRO A 52 7.29 -7.33 1.98
CA PRO A 52 8.72 -7.27 2.21
C PRO A 52 9.28 -5.86 2.32
N HIS A 53 8.74 -4.89 1.56
CA HIS A 53 9.13 -3.48 1.69
C HIS A 53 8.88 -2.93 3.11
N HIS A 54 7.68 -3.13 3.66
CA HIS A 54 7.38 -2.68 5.03
C HIS A 54 8.19 -3.44 6.10
N LEU A 55 8.48 -4.72 5.89
CA LEU A 55 9.36 -5.47 6.80
C LEU A 55 10.79 -4.90 6.78
N GLU A 56 11.32 -4.57 5.60
CA GLU A 56 12.64 -3.95 5.44
C GLU A 56 12.72 -2.62 6.20
N HIS A 57 11.73 -1.74 6.05
CA HIS A 57 11.65 -0.49 6.82
C HIS A 57 11.61 -0.73 8.33
N ALA A 58 10.81 -1.70 8.79
CA ALA A 58 10.73 -2.03 10.21
C ALA A 58 12.09 -2.47 10.76
N PHE A 59 12.82 -3.32 10.03
CA PHE A 59 14.15 -3.79 10.43
C PHE A 59 15.20 -2.69 10.36
N HIS A 60 15.15 -1.84 9.34
CA HIS A 60 16.07 -0.71 9.19
C HIS A 60 15.89 0.31 10.32
N LEU A 61 14.65 0.70 10.63
CA LEU A 61 14.35 1.62 11.72
C LEU A 61 14.67 1.01 13.09
N ALA A 62 14.42 -0.29 13.28
CA ALA A 62 14.76 -0.98 14.51
C ALA A 62 16.28 -1.03 14.72
N SER A 63 17.07 -1.31 13.68
CA SER A 63 18.53 -1.36 13.77
C SER A 63 19.13 0.03 14.01
N ALA A 64 18.65 1.06 13.31
CA ALA A 64 19.07 2.45 13.51
C ALA A 64 18.79 2.94 14.95
N SER A 65 17.66 2.52 15.55
CA SER A 65 17.30 2.90 16.92
C SER A 65 18.19 2.29 18.01
N ARG A 66 18.94 1.22 17.71
CA ARG A 66 19.77 0.49 18.68
C ARG A 66 21.20 1.00 18.81
N GLY A 67 21.59 2.06 18.10
CA GLY A 67 22.83 2.79 18.34
C GLY A 67 24.09 1.90 18.40
N GLY A 68 24.57 1.42 17.26
CA GLY A 68 25.99 1.06 17.11
C GLY A 68 26.49 -0.31 17.56
N LEU A 69 25.63 -1.26 18.00
CA LEU A 69 26.12 -2.58 18.44
C LEU A 69 25.95 -3.74 17.45
N PHE A 70 25.26 -3.56 16.31
CA PHE A 70 24.98 -4.62 15.33
C PHE A 70 25.38 -4.21 13.90
N HIS A 71 26.67 -4.00 13.66
CA HIS A 71 27.18 -3.69 12.31
C HIS A 71 27.65 -4.92 11.52
N VAL A 72 27.25 -6.15 11.89
CA VAL A 72 27.91 -7.39 11.39
C VAL A 72 27.03 -8.33 10.54
N VAL A 73 25.72 -8.15 10.39
CA VAL A 73 24.89 -9.17 9.69
C VAL A 73 23.95 -8.58 8.65
N SER A 74 24.44 -7.68 7.78
CA SER A 74 23.71 -7.27 6.58
C SER A 74 24.63 -7.11 5.37
N THR A 75 25.58 -8.02 5.21
CA THR A 75 26.38 -8.14 3.99
C THR A 75 26.44 -9.61 3.57
N ILE A 76 25.30 -10.19 3.22
CA ILE A 76 25.29 -11.43 2.44
C ILE A 76 25.51 -11.04 0.97
N GLY A 77 26.80 -10.97 0.61
CA GLY A 77 27.33 -11.16 -0.74
C GLY A 77 27.32 -9.96 -1.68
N MET A 78 28.44 -9.20 -1.76
CA MET A 78 29.32 -9.18 -2.95
C MET A 78 30.47 -8.15 -2.81
N VAL A 79 31.68 -8.63 -3.10
CA VAL A 79 32.94 -7.90 -3.39
C VAL A 79 33.67 -7.27 -2.20
N CYS A 80 34.69 -7.99 -1.71
CA CYS A 80 35.81 -7.41 -0.97
C CYS A 80 36.59 -6.42 -1.85
N ARG A 81 36.50 -5.12 -1.56
CA ARG A 81 37.55 -4.15 -1.92
C ARG A 81 38.35 -3.81 -0.67
N PRO A 82 39.69 -3.81 -0.73
CA PRO A 82 40.51 -3.35 0.40
C PRO A 82 40.36 -1.83 0.57
N ILE A 83 39.95 -1.42 1.77
CA ILE A 83 39.92 -0.02 2.20
C ILE A 83 41.33 0.30 2.72
N SER A 84 42.13 0.95 1.88
CA SER A 84 43.34 1.66 2.30
C SER A 84 43.16 3.14 1.99
N ALA A 85 43.32 3.97 3.02
CA ALA A 85 43.37 5.44 2.98
C ALA A 85 42.03 6.19 2.80
N VAL A 86 41.21 6.21 3.85
CA VAL A 86 40.35 7.38 4.13
C VAL A 86 40.82 7.99 5.45
N SER A 87 41.23 9.26 5.40
CA SER A 87 41.74 10.03 6.53
C SER A 87 40.65 10.20 7.61
N PRO A 88 40.96 9.96 8.91
CA PRO A 88 40.04 10.14 10.03
C PRO A 88 39.43 11.56 10.12
N ALA A 89 40.09 12.57 9.53
CA ALA A 89 39.64 13.96 9.58
C ALA A 89 38.41 14.25 8.69
N HIS A 90 38.14 13.43 7.67
CA HIS A 90 36.93 13.55 6.84
C HIS A 90 35.70 12.87 7.46
N PHE A 91 35.91 12.05 8.49
CA PHE A 91 34.83 11.35 9.21
C PHE A 91 34.23 12.21 10.33
N ALA A 92 34.99 13.17 10.86
CA ALA A 92 34.59 13.97 12.02
C ALA A 92 33.81 15.27 11.68
N LEU A 93 33.84 15.75 10.43
CA LEU A 93 33.17 16.99 10.03
C LEU A 93 31.75 16.83 9.46
N THR A 94 31.26 15.59 9.32
CA THR A 94 29.87 15.30 8.91
C THR A 94 28.95 15.01 10.09
N PHE A 95 29.46 14.93 11.33
CA PHE A 95 28.68 14.77 12.55
C PHE A 95 28.25 16.12 13.13
N GLY A 96 27.59 16.92 12.30
CA GLY A 96 26.77 18.03 12.77
C GLY A 96 25.58 17.48 13.56
N ARG A 97 25.43 17.99 14.78
CA ARG A 97 24.43 17.66 15.80
C ARG A 97 22.99 17.95 15.33
N GLY A 98 22.49 17.18 14.37
CA GLY A 98 21.08 17.05 14.04
C GLY A 98 20.56 15.73 14.59
N ASN A 99 19.29 15.68 15.02
CA ASN A 99 18.57 14.47 15.39
C ASN A 99 18.98 13.32 14.46
N GLY A 100 19.55 12.24 15.02
CA GLY A 100 20.31 11.25 14.25
C GLY A 100 19.58 10.76 13.00
N PRO A 101 20.32 10.48 11.89
CA PRO A 101 19.73 9.91 10.68
C PRO A 101 18.93 8.66 11.05
N GLY A 102 17.63 8.65 10.72
CA GLY A 102 16.76 7.48 10.91
C GLY A 102 15.56 7.62 11.86
N SER A 103 15.20 8.80 12.39
CA SER A 103 13.93 8.95 13.12
C SER A 103 12.77 9.26 12.17
N GLY A 104 11.81 8.34 12.03
CA GLY A 104 10.60 8.60 11.24
C GLY A 104 9.82 9.83 11.71
N GLY A 105 9.37 10.64 10.75
CA GLY A 105 8.73 11.94 11.02
C GLY A 105 7.21 11.86 11.24
N PRO A 106 6.57 12.91 11.81
CA PRO A 106 5.11 12.92 12.06
C PRO A 106 4.26 12.72 10.82
N LEU A 107 4.77 13.17 9.66
CA LEU A 107 4.12 12.97 8.38
C LEU A 107 4.05 11.48 8.01
N ASP A 108 5.08 10.69 8.30
CA ASP A 108 5.11 9.24 8.04
C ASP A 108 3.98 8.54 8.80
N LEU A 109 3.94 8.75 10.11
CA LEU A 109 2.91 8.17 10.97
C LEU A 109 1.50 8.63 10.56
N ALA A 110 1.32 9.92 10.26
CA ALA A 110 0.02 10.45 9.85
C ALA A 110 -0.50 9.77 8.58
N VAL A 111 0.36 9.61 7.57
CA VAL A 111 -0.04 8.99 6.30
C VAL A 111 -0.39 7.51 6.48
N VAL A 112 0.36 6.80 7.32
CA VAL A 112 0.04 5.41 7.65
C VAL A 112 -1.29 5.29 8.39
N LEU A 113 -1.53 6.14 9.39
CA LEU A 113 -2.76 6.11 10.17
C LEU A 113 -4.02 6.41 9.34
N VAL A 114 -3.90 7.18 8.26
CA VAL A 114 -5.05 7.46 7.37
C VAL A 114 -5.43 6.22 6.54
N GLY A 115 -4.45 5.49 5.99
CA GLY A 115 -4.70 4.28 5.21
C GLY A 115 -5.01 3.03 6.05
N PHE A 116 -4.53 2.99 7.30
CA PHE A 116 -4.59 1.82 8.16
C PHE A 116 -6.00 1.27 8.39
N PRO A 117 -7.04 2.08 8.72
CA PRO A 117 -8.39 1.56 8.92
C PRO A 117 -8.96 0.86 7.67
N ALA A 118 -8.74 1.43 6.48
CA ALA A 118 -9.19 0.83 5.24
C ALA A 118 -8.46 -0.51 4.98
N GLY A 119 -7.15 -0.56 5.24
CA GLY A 119 -6.36 -1.80 5.15
C GLY A 119 -6.83 -2.89 6.12
N VAL A 120 -7.17 -2.53 7.37
CA VAL A 120 -7.71 -3.47 8.37
C VAL A 120 -9.10 -3.96 7.99
N ILE A 121 -10.00 -3.07 7.56
CA ILE A 121 -11.35 -3.45 7.11
C ILE A 121 -11.25 -4.45 5.97
N TRP A 122 -10.43 -4.14 4.96
CA TRP A 122 -10.21 -5.05 3.84
C TRP A 122 -9.63 -6.40 4.30
N PHE A 123 -8.79 -6.41 5.35
CA PHE A 123 -8.13 -7.63 5.87
C PHE A 123 -9.12 -8.57 6.48
N LEU A 124 -9.91 -8.03 7.39
CA LEU A 124 -10.91 -8.79 8.11
C LEU A 124 -11.95 -9.38 7.15
N LEU A 125 -12.32 -8.63 6.10
CA LEU A 125 -13.20 -9.13 5.04
C LEU A 125 -12.54 -10.29 4.26
N ARG A 126 -11.25 -10.22 3.94
CA ARG A 126 -10.58 -11.36 3.27
C ARG A 126 -10.44 -12.58 4.17
N VAL A 127 -10.14 -12.38 5.46
CA VAL A 127 -10.11 -13.49 6.45
C VAL A 127 -11.47 -14.15 6.56
N GLU A 128 -12.55 -13.37 6.55
CA GLU A 128 -13.92 -13.90 6.53
C GLU A 128 -14.18 -14.73 5.26
N ALA A 129 -13.80 -14.23 4.08
CA ALA A 129 -13.98 -14.95 2.82
C ALA A 129 -13.32 -16.34 2.86
N LEU A 130 -12.09 -16.43 3.39
CA LEU A 130 -11.35 -17.69 3.52
C LEU A 130 -11.99 -18.68 4.49
N ARG A 131 -12.79 -18.19 5.43
CA ARG A 131 -13.60 -18.97 6.36
C ARG A 131 -14.98 -19.33 5.81
N GLY A 132 -15.23 -19.05 4.53
CA GLY A 132 -16.49 -19.34 3.85
C GLY A 132 -17.58 -18.28 4.04
N GLY A 133 -17.24 -17.11 4.61
CA GLY A 133 -18.17 -15.98 4.68
C GLY A 133 -18.20 -15.17 3.37
N ARG A 134 -18.92 -14.05 3.38
CA ARG A 134 -19.18 -13.27 2.15
C ARG A 134 -17.95 -12.54 1.63
N GLY A 135 -17.04 -12.15 2.52
CA GLY A 135 -15.86 -11.39 2.15
C GLY A 135 -16.11 -9.95 1.71
N ASP A 136 -17.34 -9.48 1.87
CA ASP A 136 -17.76 -8.12 1.60
C ASP A 136 -18.97 -7.72 2.45
N ARG A 137 -19.23 -6.42 2.56
CA ARG A 137 -20.43 -5.86 3.17
C ARG A 137 -21.05 -4.85 2.22
N PHE A 138 -22.36 -4.75 2.29
CA PHE A 138 -23.14 -3.81 1.49
C PHE A 138 -23.59 -2.62 2.35
N VAL A 139 -23.38 -1.41 1.84
CA VAL A 139 -23.87 -0.17 2.43
C VAL A 139 -24.96 0.39 1.53
N SER A 140 -26.21 0.33 1.96
CA SER A 140 -27.34 0.84 1.18
C SER A 140 -27.27 2.36 1.01
N GLY A 141 -27.64 2.83 -0.19
CA GLY A 141 -27.70 4.25 -0.55
C GLY A 141 -26.32 4.91 -0.55
N THR A 142 -26.25 6.18 -0.16
CA THR A 142 -24.98 6.89 0.05
C THR A 142 -25.04 7.62 1.39
N PRO A 143 -24.66 6.95 2.50
CA PRO A 143 -24.71 7.59 3.81
C PRO A 143 -23.78 8.80 3.84
N LYS A 144 -24.08 9.77 4.72
CA LYS A 144 -23.37 11.06 4.80
C LYS A 144 -21.85 10.90 4.92
N TRP A 145 -21.37 9.88 5.64
CA TRP A 145 -19.95 9.64 5.79
C TRP A 145 -19.27 9.20 4.49
N VAL A 146 -19.93 8.41 3.63
CA VAL A 146 -19.43 8.05 2.29
C VAL A 146 -19.43 9.28 1.39
N ALA A 147 -20.51 10.07 1.43
CA ALA A 147 -20.61 11.32 0.67
C ALA A 147 -19.52 12.34 1.05
N ALA A 148 -19.05 12.32 2.31
CA ALA A 148 -17.99 13.20 2.78
C ALA A 148 -16.58 12.76 2.37
N LEU A 149 -16.37 11.49 1.99
CA LEU A 149 -15.03 10.95 1.69
C LEU A 149 -14.27 11.76 0.63
N PRO A 150 -14.85 12.15 -0.53
CA PRO A 150 -14.10 12.92 -1.54
C PRO A 150 -13.55 14.24 -1.00
N VAL A 151 -14.35 14.95 -0.20
CA VAL A 151 -13.95 16.23 0.42
C VAL A 151 -12.85 15.98 1.45
N LEU A 152 -13.02 14.99 2.33
CA LEU A 152 -12.01 14.64 3.33
C LEU A 152 -10.69 14.19 2.69
N SER A 153 -10.75 13.40 1.62
CA SER A 153 -9.58 13.00 0.83
C SER A 153 -8.89 14.20 0.19
N ALA A 154 -9.65 15.14 -0.39
CA ALA A 154 -9.07 16.35 -0.96
C ALA A 154 -8.37 17.22 0.10
N VAL A 155 -9.02 17.42 1.26
CA VAL A 155 -8.41 18.16 2.39
C VAL A 155 -7.12 17.47 2.86
N TYR A 156 -7.16 16.14 3.03
CA TYR A 156 -5.98 15.37 3.41
C TYR A 156 -4.84 15.50 2.40
N LEU A 157 -5.12 15.36 1.10
CA LEU A 157 -4.12 15.48 0.05
C LEU A 157 -3.50 16.88 0.01
N VAL A 158 -4.32 17.93 0.09
CA VAL A 158 -3.83 19.31 0.16
C VAL A 158 -2.93 19.52 1.37
N ALA A 159 -3.33 19.05 2.55
CA ALA A 159 -2.53 19.17 3.76
C ALA A 159 -1.19 18.42 3.65
N ALA A 160 -1.21 17.19 3.12
CA ALA A 160 -0.01 16.39 2.90
C ALA A 160 0.93 17.05 1.88
N THR A 161 0.39 17.61 0.79
CA THR A 161 1.16 18.33 -0.23
C THR A 161 1.80 19.61 0.33
N ILE A 162 1.05 20.41 1.09
CA ILE A 162 1.59 21.63 1.73
C ILE A 162 2.74 21.26 2.69
N ALA A 163 2.55 20.22 3.51
CA ALA A 163 3.59 19.74 4.42
C ALA A 163 4.85 19.26 3.66
N ALA A 164 4.67 18.51 2.58
CA ALA A 164 5.74 18.02 1.72
C ALA A 164 6.54 19.18 1.08
N ILE A 165 5.86 20.15 0.48
CA ILE A 165 6.49 21.34 -0.10
C ILE A 165 7.28 22.11 0.97
N GLY A 166 6.69 22.32 2.15
CA GLY A 166 7.35 23.00 3.26
C GLY A 166 8.64 22.31 3.72
N ILE A 167 8.70 20.96 3.68
CA ILE A 167 9.91 20.20 3.99
C ILE A 167 10.96 20.41 2.89
N LEU A 168 10.59 20.22 1.62
CA LEU A 168 11.50 20.30 0.47
C LEU A 168 12.14 21.68 0.33
N VAL A 169 11.35 22.75 0.48
CA VAL A 169 11.84 24.14 0.39
C VAL A 169 12.85 24.44 1.49
N ARG A 170 12.60 23.98 2.72
CA ARG A 170 13.51 24.24 3.86
C ARG A 170 14.80 23.44 3.80
N SER A 171 14.79 22.26 3.16
CA SER A 171 15.97 21.39 3.11
C SER A 171 16.89 21.66 1.92
N GLY A 172 16.48 22.47 0.93
CA GLY A 172 17.22 22.61 -0.33
C GLY A 172 17.31 21.28 -1.08
N ALA A 173 16.25 20.48 -1.03
CA ALA A 173 16.24 19.10 -1.53
C ALA A 173 16.61 19.03 -3.03
N ALA A 174 17.41 18.03 -3.38
CA ALA A 174 17.74 17.70 -4.77
C ALA A 174 17.11 16.35 -5.14
N PHE A 175 16.46 16.26 -6.30
CA PHE A 175 15.87 15.03 -6.80
C PHE A 175 16.89 14.23 -7.62
N GLY A 176 17.15 13.00 -7.20
CA GLY A 176 18.02 12.06 -7.91
C GLY A 176 17.25 10.89 -8.53
N PRO A 177 17.87 10.15 -9.47
CA PRO A 177 17.24 9.02 -10.16
C PRO A 177 16.84 7.86 -9.24
N ARG A 178 17.38 7.80 -8.01
CA ARG A 178 16.99 6.81 -6.99
C ARG A 178 15.55 6.97 -6.49
N TYR A 179 14.93 8.15 -6.70
CA TYR A 179 13.56 8.42 -6.28
C TYR A 179 12.51 8.03 -7.33
N THR A 180 12.95 7.75 -8.56
CA THR A 180 12.10 7.41 -9.70
C THR A 180 11.05 6.33 -9.41
N PRO A 181 11.39 5.14 -8.85
CA PRO A 181 10.38 4.11 -8.66
C PRO A 181 9.28 4.55 -7.68
N ASN A 182 9.61 5.30 -6.62
CA ASN A 182 8.62 5.82 -5.68
C ASN A 182 7.69 6.87 -6.31
N ILE A 183 8.22 7.74 -7.19
CA ILE A 183 7.41 8.69 -7.96
C ILE A 183 6.47 7.96 -8.92
N LEU A 184 6.97 6.92 -9.60
CA LEU A 184 6.15 6.07 -10.47
C LEU A 184 5.06 5.35 -9.67
N LEU A 185 5.39 4.78 -8.50
CA LEU A 185 4.43 4.12 -7.62
C LEU A 185 3.35 5.06 -7.11
N LEU A 186 3.67 6.32 -6.77
CA LEU A 186 2.67 7.34 -6.46
C LEU A 186 1.64 7.47 -7.59
N VAL A 187 2.10 7.65 -8.83
CA VAL A 187 1.21 7.82 -9.99
C VAL A 187 0.39 6.56 -10.23
N VAL A 188 1.05 5.40 -10.27
CA VAL A 188 0.40 4.13 -10.60
C VAL A 188 -0.61 3.71 -9.52
N TYR A 189 -0.30 3.88 -8.24
CA TYR A 189 -1.26 3.59 -7.15
C TYR A 189 -2.45 4.54 -7.14
N CYS A 190 -2.25 5.83 -7.43
CA CYS A 190 -3.35 6.76 -7.64
C CYS A 190 -4.24 6.34 -8.82
N LEU A 191 -3.65 5.82 -9.91
CA LEU A 191 -4.41 5.29 -11.05
C LEU A 191 -5.20 4.02 -10.67
N ILE A 192 -4.63 3.10 -9.88
CA ILE A 192 -5.38 1.94 -9.37
C ILE A 192 -6.59 2.41 -8.57
N GLY A 193 -6.38 3.32 -7.60
CA GLY A 193 -7.45 3.90 -6.79
C GLY A 193 -8.52 4.60 -7.63
N TYR A 194 -8.10 5.33 -8.67
CA TYR A 194 -9.02 5.97 -9.62
C TYR A 194 -9.93 4.96 -10.32
N TYR A 195 -9.39 3.90 -10.92
CA TYR A 195 -10.21 2.89 -11.61
C TYR A 195 -11.11 2.13 -10.64
N LEU A 196 -10.65 1.82 -9.43
CA LEU A 196 -11.49 1.21 -8.39
C LEU A 196 -12.65 2.11 -7.98
N LEU A 197 -12.41 3.42 -7.80
CA LEU A 197 -13.46 4.41 -7.54
C LEU A 197 -14.46 4.47 -8.68
N ARG A 198 -13.98 4.51 -9.93
CA ARG A 198 -14.83 4.52 -11.13
C ARG A 198 -15.73 3.29 -11.20
N THR A 199 -15.19 2.11 -10.89
CA THR A 199 -15.97 0.87 -10.78
C THR A 199 -17.00 0.93 -9.65
N GLN A 200 -16.64 1.44 -8.47
CA GLN A 200 -17.61 1.64 -7.38
C GLN A 200 -18.75 2.59 -7.77
N LEU A 201 -18.43 3.70 -8.44
CA LEU A 201 -19.42 4.67 -8.90
C LEU A 201 -20.34 4.07 -9.97
N ALA A 202 -19.78 3.34 -10.94
CA ALA A 202 -20.55 2.68 -11.99
C ALA A 202 -21.51 1.61 -11.44
N ASN A 203 -21.07 0.85 -10.44
CA ASN A 203 -21.87 -0.21 -9.84
C ASN A 203 -22.86 0.32 -8.77
N ARG A 204 -22.71 1.57 -8.31
CA ARG A 204 -23.48 2.09 -7.18
C ARG A 204 -24.98 2.06 -7.41
N GLU A 205 -25.43 2.56 -8.57
CA GLU A 205 -26.85 2.66 -8.91
C GLU A 205 -27.49 1.28 -9.10
N PRO A 206 -26.93 0.37 -9.94
CA PRO A 206 -27.48 -0.99 -10.09
C PRO A 206 -27.53 -1.79 -8.77
N MET A 207 -26.55 -1.61 -7.88
CA MET A 207 -26.51 -2.30 -6.59
C MET A 207 -27.39 -1.63 -5.51
N GLY A 208 -27.82 -0.38 -5.72
CA GLY A 208 -28.50 0.42 -4.70
C GLY A 208 -27.62 0.83 -3.51
N GLY A 209 -26.30 0.85 -3.66
CA GLY A 209 -25.37 1.10 -2.55
C GLY A 209 -23.89 0.87 -2.89
N TRP A 210 -23.07 0.63 -1.87
CA TRP A 210 -21.61 0.52 -1.98
C TRP A 210 -21.09 -0.82 -1.45
N SER A 211 -20.02 -1.32 -2.06
CA SER A 211 -19.22 -2.43 -1.52
C SER A 211 -18.22 -1.88 -0.51
N VAL A 212 -18.23 -2.38 0.72
CA VAL A 212 -17.27 -1.96 1.76
C VAL A 212 -15.85 -2.37 1.38
N SER A 213 -15.65 -3.56 0.81
CA SER A 213 -14.34 -3.98 0.33
C SER A 213 -13.85 -3.12 -0.84
N GLY A 214 -14.74 -2.74 -1.76
CA GLY A 214 -14.42 -1.85 -2.87
C GLY A 214 -14.07 -0.43 -2.42
N LEU A 215 -14.83 0.12 -1.47
CA LEU A 215 -14.52 1.41 -0.83
C LEU A 215 -13.17 1.36 -0.10
N ALA A 216 -12.90 0.28 0.65
CA ALA A 216 -11.62 0.11 1.35
C ALA A 216 -10.44 0.10 0.37
N LEU A 217 -10.53 -0.67 -0.72
CA LEU A 217 -9.48 -0.71 -1.74
C LEU A 217 -9.28 0.64 -2.44
N THR A 218 -10.37 1.37 -2.69
CA THR A 218 -10.31 2.72 -3.28
C THR A 218 -9.49 3.70 -2.41
N ILE A 219 -9.46 3.49 -1.09
CA ILE A 219 -8.67 4.31 -0.15
C ILE A 219 -7.24 3.78 -0.02
N VAL A 220 -7.06 2.46 0.09
CA VAL A 220 -5.75 1.85 0.36
C VAL A 220 -4.71 2.26 -0.69
N PHE A 221 -4.99 2.10 -1.99
CA PHE A 221 -3.98 2.38 -3.02
C PHE A 221 -3.51 3.84 -3.04
N PRO A 222 -4.40 4.86 -3.09
CA PRO A 222 -3.95 6.25 -3.00
C PRO A 222 -3.15 6.53 -1.72
N THR A 223 -3.52 5.96 -0.58
CA THR A 223 -2.74 6.16 0.66
C THR A 223 -1.34 5.53 0.57
N CYS A 224 -1.18 4.36 -0.04
CA CYS A 224 0.14 3.79 -0.35
C CYS A 224 0.93 4.72 -1.28
N GLY A 225 0.27 5.32 -2.30
CA GLY A 225 0.92 6.27 -3.20
C GLY A 225 1.45 7.49 -2.44
N VAL A 226 0.67 8.03 -1.51
CA VAL A 226 1.09 9.13 -0.63
C VAL A 226 2.24 8.71 0.30
N MET A 227 2.28 7.46 0.79
CA MET A 227 3.44 6.97 1.57
C MET A 227 4.73 7.03 0.75
N HIS A 228 4.71 6.58 -0.51
CA HIS A 228 5.85 6.69 -1.41
C HIS A 228 6.26 8.14 -1.68
N ALA A 229 5.29 9.06 -1.82
CA ALA A 229 5.58 10.48 -1.95
C ALA A 229 6.27 11.05 -0.71
N VAL A 230 5.82 10.68 0.49
CA VAL A 230 6.41 11.10 1.77
C VAL A 230 7.80 10.51 1.96
N PHE A 231 8.01 9.27 1.55
CA PHE A 231 9.35 8.66 1.52
C PHE A 231 10.30 9.48 0.63
N VAL A 232 9.89 9.84 -0.59
CA VAL A 232 10.69 10.69 -1.49
C VAL A 232 11.01 12.04 -0.86
N VAL A 233 10.03 12.69 -0.22
CA VAL A 233 10.22 13.96 0.48
C VAL A 233 11.29 13.83 1.56
N PHE A 234 11.21 12.79 2.39
CA PHE A 234 12.20 12.57 3.44
C PHE A 234 13.57 12.19 2.91
N ALA A 235 13.65 11.32 1.91
CA ALA A 235 14.91 10.94 1.29
C ALA A 235 15.59 12.14 0.60
N ALA A 236 14.85 12.94 -0.17
CA ALA A 236 15.36 14.13 -0.84
C ALA A 236 15.78 15.24 0.15
N SER A 237 15.17 15.27 1.35
CA SER A 237 15.57 16.17 2.44
C SER A 237 16.77 15.68 3.27
N GLY A 238 17.37 14.55 2.90
CA GLY A 238 18.49 13.94 3.63
C GLY A 238 18.12 13.30 4.97
N ARG A 239 16.81 13.09 5.22
CA ARG A 239 16.31 12.48 6.46
C ARG A 239 16.30 10.96 6.42
N TYR A 240 16.06 10.39 5.24
CA TYR A 240 16.08 8.95 4.96
C TYR A 240 17.18 8.63 3.95
N ASP A 241 17.79 7.45 4.10
CA ASP A 241 18.63 6.87 3.07
C ASP A 241 17.85 5.85 2.25
N VAL A 242 18.13 5.80 0.95
CA VAL A 242 17.50 4.83 0.04
C VAL A 242 18.42 3.62 -0.07
N GLY A 243 18.21 2.65 0.81
CA GLY A 243 18.95 1.39 0.81
C GLY A 243 18.78 0.61 -0.50
N THR A 244 19.80 -0.13 -0.90
CA THR A 244 19.78 -0.94 -2.14
C THR A 244 18.63 -1.95 -2.16
N LEU A 245 18.34 -2.59 -1.03
CA LEU A 245 17.27 -3.59 -0.95
C LEU A 245 15.88 -2.94 -1.15
N GLY A 246 15.58 -1.86 -0.42
CA GLY A 246 14.35 -1.08 -0.61
C GLY A 246 14.20 -0.60 -2.05
N LEU A 247 15.28 -0.09 -2.65
CA LEU A 247 15.28 0.36 -4.05
C LEU A 247 14.96 -0.78 -5.03
N VAL A 248 15.53 -1.97 -4.84
CA VAL A 248 15.24 -3.15 -5.67
C VAL A 248 13.78 -3.56 -5.52
N ILE A 249 13.25 -3.58 -4.29
CA ILE A 249 11.85 -3.92 -4.03
C ILE A 249 10.92 -2.90 -4.71
N ASP A 250 11.22 -1.60 -4.63
CA ASP A 250 10.42 -0.55 -5.28
C ASP A 250 10.43 -0.70 -6.81
N TRP A 251 11.57 -1.07 -7.39
CA TRP A 251 11.65 -1.36 -8.83
C TRP A 251 10.86 -2.60 -9.24
N LEU A 252 10.77 -3.62 -8.39
CA LEU A 252 9.91 -4.79 -8.62
C LEU A 252 8.42 -4.44 -8.42
N ALA A 253 8.11 -3.50 -7.53
CA ALA A 253 6.75 -3.04 -7.28
C ALA A 253 6.16 -2.29 -8.48
N VAL A 254 6.96 -1.53 -9.23
CA VAL A 254 6.49 -0.75 -10.40
C VAL A 254 5.80 -1.64 -11.45
N PRO A 255 6.41 -2.70 -12.01
CA PRO A 255 5.73 -3.56 -12.99
C PRO A 255 4.54 -4.32 -12.40
N ALA A 256 4.60 -4.73 -11.12
CA ALA A 256 3.46 -5.34 -10.44
C ALA A 256 2.26 -4.37 -10.36
N ALA A 257 2.52 -3.11 -10.04
CA ALA A 257 1.52 -2.05 -9.97
C ALA A 257 0.94 -1.71 -11.35
N ILE A 258 1.78 -1.67 -12.39
CA ILE A 258 1.34 -1.45 -13.78
C ILE A 258 0.44 -2.60 -14.25
N TYR A 259 0.83 -3.85 -13.96
CA TYR A 259 -0.02 -5.01 -14.25
C TYR A 259 -1.37 -4.87 -13.54
N PHE A 260 -1.39 -4.40 -12.28
CA PHE A 260 -2.64 -4.18 -11.57
C PHE A 260 -3.49 -3.06 -12.20
N VAL A 261 -2.89 -1.93 -12.60
CA VAL A 261 -3.62 -0.89 -13.35
C VAL A 261 -4.29 -1.48 -14.58
N TRP A 262 -3.56 -2.30 -15.35
CA TRP A 262 -4.13 -2.98 -16.51
C TRP A 262 -5.33 -3.86 -16.12
N VAL A 263 -5.23 -4.65 -15.05
CA VAL A 263 -6.34 -5.49 -14.58
C VAL A 263 -7.55 -4.65 -14.18
N VAL A 264 -7.41 -3.68 -13.27
CA VAL A 264 -8.58 -2.91 -12.78
C VAL A 264 -9.21 -2.06 -13.88
N ARG A 265 -8.41 -1.57 -14.82
CA ARG A 265 -8.89 -0.87 -16.01
C ARG A 265 -9.66 -1.82 -16.93
N SER A 266 -9.13 -3.02 -17.16
CA SER A 266 -9.77 -4.03 -18.02
C SER A 266 -11.09 -4.50 -17.43
N LEU A 267 -11.16 -4.70 -16.11
CA LEU A 267 -12.39 -5.02 -15.39
C LEU A 267 -13.42 -3.89 -15.50
N TYR A 268 -12.99 -2.63 -15.34
CA TYR A 268 -13.87 -1.47 -15.51
C TYR A 268 -14.46 -1.36 -16.92
N HIS A 269 -13.68 -1.72 -17.95
CA HIS A 269 -14.15 -1.71 -19.34
C HIS A 269 -14.81 -3.02 -19.80
N GLY A 270 -14.87 -4.05 -18.95
CA GLY A 270 -15.41 -5.36 -19.31
C GLY A 270 -14.60 -6.09 -20.39
N THR A 271 -13.28 -5.83 -20.49
CA THR A 271 -12.41 -6.48 -21.51
C THR A 271 -11.72 -7.74 -21.00
N VAL A 272 -11.89 -8.08 -19.72
CA VAL A 272 -11.37 -9.30 -19.08
C VAL A 272 -12.45 -9.84 -18.14
N ASP A 273 -12.70 -11.13 -18.23
CA ASP A 273 -13.53 -11.86 -17.28
C ASP A 273 -12.68 -12.34 -16.10
N ASP A 274 -13.24 -12.25 -14.90
CA ASP A 274 -12.58 -12.64 -13.65
C ASP A 274 -13.63 -13.23 -12.70
N TRP A 275 -13.17 -13.87 -11.63
CA TRP A 275 -14.00 -14.64 -10.70
C TRP A 275 -15.18 -13.86 -10.12
N ASN A 276 -15.06 -12.53 -10.03
CA ASN A 276 -16.12 -11.67 -9.52
C ASN A 276 -17.40 -11.69 -10.38
N GLN A 277 -17.31 -12.05 -11.67
CA GLN A 277 -18.49 -12.15 -12.54
C GLN A 277 -19.32 -13.43 -12.29
N ALA A 278 -18.75 -14.47 -11.68
CA ALA A 278 -19.49 -15.71 -11.43
C ALA A 278 -20.64 -15.52 -10.41
N THR A 279 -20.61 -14.44 -9.63
CA THR A 279 -21.63 -14.16 -8.59
C THR A 279 -22.82 -13.33 -9.08
N THR A 280 -22.74 -12.65 -10.23
CA THR A 280 -23.87 -11.89 -10.78
C THR A 280 -25.00 -12.78 -11.32
N GLY A 281 -24.78 -14.09 -11.43
CA GLY A 281 -25.83 -15.08 -11.70
C GLY A 281 -26.62 -15.56 -10.48
N ALA A 282 -26.23 -15.16 -9.26
CA ALA A 282 -27.04 -15.37 -8.07
C ALA A 282 -28.13 -14.29 -8.06
N THR A 283 -29.18 -14.51 -8.86
CA THR A 283 -30.41 -13.74 -8.79
C THR A 283 -30.84 -13.61 -7.33
N THR A 284 -31.09 -12.38 -6.92
CA THR A 284 -31.83 -12.08 -5.70
C THR A 284 -33.23 -12.66 -5.88
N ASP A 285 -33.40 -13.94 -5.56
CA ASP A 285 -34.71 -14.56 -5.42
C ASP A 285 -35.32 -14.06 -4.09
N VAL A 286 -35.47 -12.73 -3.99
CA VAL A 286 -36.16 -12.03 -2.89
C VAL A 286 -37.68 -12.18 -3.05
N SER A 287 -38.11 -12.67 -4.22
CA SER A 287 -39.50 -13.05 -4.53
C SER A 287 -39.95 -14.36 -3.87
N ALA A 288 -39.06 -15.16 -3.27
CA ALA A 288 -39.41 -16.44 -2.66
C ALA A 288 -39.61 -16.38 -1.13
N ALA A 289 -40.05 -15.24 -0.59
CA ALA A 289 -40.68 -15.25 0.74
C ALA A 289 -42.09 -15.85 0.57
N PRO A 290 -42.38 -17.06 1.11
CA PRO A 290 -43.72 -17.60 1.08
C PRO A 290 -44.64 -16.60 1.79
N ALA A 291 -45.69 -16.16 1.10
CA ALA A 291 -46.79 -15.46 1.71
C ALA A 291 -47.29 -16.35 2.86
N LEU A 292 -47.02 -15.93 4.10
CA LEU A 292 -47.71 -16.42 5.27
C LEU A 292 -49.17 -16.01 5.09
N VAL A 293 -49.95 -16.95 4.55
CA VAL A 293 -51.40 -16.91 4.52
C VAL A 293 -51.86 -16.85 5.97
N ALA A 294 -52.44 -15.72 6.34
CA ALA A 294 -53.21 -15.54 7.57
C ALA A 294 -54.62 -16.11 7.41
#